data_AF-A0AAJ6Z0N4-F1
#
_entry.id   AF-A0AAJ6Z0N4-F1
#
_cell.length_a   1.000
_cell.length_b   1.000
_cell.length_c   1.000
_cell.angle_alpha   90.00
_cell.angle_beta   90.00
_cell.angle_gamma   90.00
#
_symmetry.space_group_name_H-M   'P 1'
#
loop_
_entity.id
_entity.type
_entity.pdbx_description
1 polymer ?
#
loop_
_entity_poly.entity_id
_entity_poly.type
_entity_poly.pdbx_seq_one_letter_code
_entity_poly.pdbx_strand_id
1 'polypeptide(L)'
;MSMLYNCGLCCMLISVWGVVQLILMGILYKIECITLLEDVEAEEYVDYDDFIKKTQENYSMVGLNCLIAAGIYVVMILLSWLCMHQAQRKELMQRKKSDDDEWYCENKSKVI
;
A
#
# COMPACT_ATOMS: atom_id res chain seq x y z
N MET A 1 7.59 23.85 9.68
CA MET A 1 7.07 22.56 10.20
C MET A 1 5.69 22.18 9.64
N SER A 2 4.93 23.09 9.00
CA SER A 2 3.62 22.82 8.38
C SER A 2 3.68 22.13 7.01
N MET A 3 4.71 22.38 6.21
CA MET A 3 4.81 21.88 4.82
C MET A 3 5.01 20.34 4.74
N LEU A 4 5.75 19.76 5.69
CA LEU A 4 6.02 18.31 5.76
C LEU A 4 4.79 17.49 6.21
N TYR A 5 4.01 18.02 7.16
CA TYR A 5 2.77 17.39 7.63
C TYR A 5 1.72 17.32 6.51
N ASN A 6 1.52 18.41 5.77
CA ASN A 6 0.57 18.46 4.65
C ASN A 6 0.98 17.51 3.51
N CYS A 7 2.28 17.39 3.24
CA CYS A 7 2.81 16.47 2.23
C CYS A 7 2.64 15.00 2.67
N GLY A 8 2.95 14.68 3.93
CA GLY A 8 2.78 13.32 4.47
C GLY A 8 1.32 12.86 4.47
N LEU A 9 0.37 13.75 4.80
CA LEU A 9 -1.06 13.44 4.77
C LEU A 9 -1.56 13.17 3.34
N CYS A 10 -1.12 13.98 2.39
CA CYS A 10 -1.44 13.82 0.97
C CYS A 10 -0.94 12.47 0.44
N CYS A 11 0.33 12.13 0.69
CA CYS A 11 0.91 10.86 0.27
C CYS A 11 0.19 9.66 0.88
N MET A 12 -0.23 9.75 2.14
CA MET A 12 -1.00 8.68 2.80
C MET A 12 -2.38 8.51 2.15
N LEU A 13 -3.09 9.61 1.86
CA LEU A 13 -4.40 9.56 1.20
C LEU A 13 -4.33 8.98 -0.22
N ILE A 14 -3.34 9.39 -1.01
CA ILE A 14 -3.13 8.86 -2.37
C ILE A 14 -2.78 7.36 -2.31
N SER A 15 -1.98 6.94 -1.33
CA SER A 15 -1.63 5.52 -1.15
C SER A 15 -2.86 4.68 -0.81
N VAL A 16 -3.71 5.12 0.13
CA VAL A 16 -4.96 4.41 0.47
C VAL A 16 -5.90 4.38 -0.73
N TRP A 17 -6.05 5.51 -1.42
CA TRP A 17 -6.87 5.61 -2.62
C TRP A 17 -6.42 4.65 -3.73
N GLY A 18 -5.11 4.57 -3.99
CA GLY A 18 -4.55 3.68 -5.00
C GLY A 18 -4.84 2.20 -4.71
N VAL A 19 -4.75 1.77 -3.45
CA VAL A 19 -5.10 0.39 -3.07
C VAL A 19 -6.58 0.10 -3.30
N VAL A 20 -7.47 1.02 -2.91
CA VAL A 20 -8.92 0.86 -3.11
C VAL A 20 -9.25 0.79 -4.60
N GLN A 21 -8.65 1.65 -5.42
CA GLN A 21 -8.87 1.68 -6.86
C GLN A 21 -8.39 0.39 -7.54
N LEU A 22 -7.22 -0.15 -7.17
CA LEU A 22 -6.71 -1.41 -7.72
C LEU A 22 -7.59 -2.60 -7.36
N ILE A 23 -8.07 -2.68 -6.12
CA ILE A 23 -9.00 -3.75 -5.70
C ILE A 23 -10.32 -3.66 -6.49
N LEU A 24 -10.86 -2.45 -6.61
CA LEU A 24 -12.12 -2.23 -7.32
C LEU A 24 -11.98 -2.59 -8.80
N MET A 25 -10.91 -2.15 -9.47
CA MET A 25 -10.63 -2.53 -10.86
C MET A 25 -10.47 -4.04 -11.02
N GLY A 26 -9.68 -4.69 -10.16
CA GLY A 26 -9.50 -6.14 -10.22
C GLY A 26 -10.81 -6.93 -10.10
N ILE A 27 -11.75 -6.45 -9.29
CA ILE A 27 -13.10 -7.05 -9.19
C ILE A 27 -13.93 -6.75 -10.44
N LEU A 28 -13.90 -5.53 -10.97
CA LEU A 28 -14.64 -5.16 -12.18
C LEU A 28 -14.17 -5.95 -13.41
N TYR A 29 -12.86 -6.19 -13.54
CA TYR A 29 -12.31 -7.07 -14.58
C TYR A 29 -12.80 -8.51 -14.44
N LYS A 30 -12.94 -9.02 -13.21
CA LYS A 30 -13.49 -10.37 -12.96
C LYS A 30 -14.97 -10.50 -13.33
N ILE A 31 -15.71 -9.40 -13.33
CA ILE A 31 -17.13 -9.34 -13.73
C ILE A 31 -17.27 -9.08 -15.24
N GLU A 32 -16.16 -8.99 -15.99
CA GLU A 32 -16.15 -8.72 -17.44
C GLU A 32 -16.93 -7.42 -17.78
N CYS A 33 -16.68 -6.36 -17.01
CA CYS A 33 -17.45 -5.13 -17.13
C CYS A 33 -17.13 -4.39 -18.44
N ILE A 34 -18.17 -4.10 -19.24
CA ILE A 34 -18.08 -3.47 -20.58
C ILE A 34 -17.32 -2.14 -20.57
N THR A 35 -17.36 -1.40 -19.47
CA THR A 35 -16.66 -0.12 -19.34
C THR A 35 -15.13 -0.24 -19.38
N LEU A 36 -14.58 -1.44 -19.16
CA LEU A 36 -13.14 -1.73 -19.18
C LEU A 36 -12.75 -2.53 -20.44
N LEU A 37 -13.61 -2.54 -21.46
CA LEU A 37 -13.37 -3.32 -22.69
C LEU A 37 -12.15 -2.81 -23.46
N GLU A 38 -11.92 -1.50 -23.47
CA GLU A 38 -10.77 -0.85 -24.12
C GLU A 38 -9.44 -1.29 -23.49
N ASP A 39 -9.43 -1.62 -22.20
CA ASP A 39 -8.21 -2.06 -21.50
C ASP A 39 -7.84 -3.52 -21.81
N VAL A 40 -8.75 -4.31 -22.38
CA VAL A 40 -8.57 -5.75 -22.66
C VAL A 40 -8.62 -6.09 -24.15
N GLU A 41 -8.63 -5.07 -25.00
CA GLU A 41 -8.66 -5.26 -26.45
C GLU A 41 -7.36 -5.93 -26.95
N ALA A 42 -7.52 -6.85 -27.91
CA ALA A 42 -6.41 -7.44 -28.65
C ALA A 42 -6.16 -6.65 -29.95
N GLU A 43 -4.92 -6.65 -30.42
CA GLU A 43 -4.50 -5.95 -31.65
C GLU A 43 -5.21 -6.48 -32.91
N GLU A 44 -5.55 -7.77 -32.96
CA GLU A 44 -6.17 -8.39 -34.12
C GLU A 44 -7.13 -9.52 -33.74
N TYR A 45 -8.30 -9.52 -34.39
CA TYR A 45 -9.36 -10.52 -34.25
C TYR A 45 -9.64 -11.14 -35.61
N VAL A 46 -9.72 -12.47 -35.66
CA VAL A 46 -9.95 -13.20 -36.92
C VAL A 46 -11.44 -13.26 -37.27
N ASP A 47 -12.28 -13.49 -36.26
CA ASP A 47 -13.73 -13.56 -36.38
C ASP A 47 -14.40 -13.10 -35.06
N TYR A 48 -15.74 -13.12 -35.03
CA TYR A 48 -16.51 -12.71 -33.86
C TYR A 48 -16.35 -13.67 -32.66
N ASP A 49 -16.20 -14.98 -32.90
CA ASP A 49 -16.02 -15.97 -31.85
C ASP A 49 -14.61 -15.86 -31.22
N ASP A 50 -13.59 -15.56 -32.03
CA ASP A 50 -12.23 -15.24 -31.61
C ASP A 50 -12.19 -13.96 -30.77
N PHE A 51 -12.99 -12.95 -31.15
CA PHE A 51 -13.18 -11.74 -30.35
C PHE A 51 -13.70 -12.07 -28.95
N ILE A 52 -14.83 -12.77 -28.85
CA ILE A 52 -15.41 -13.11 -27.54
C ILE A 52 -14.43 -13.91 -26.69
N LYS A 53 -13.78 -14.91 -27.27
CA LYS A 53 -12.86 -15.78 -26.53
C LYS A 53 -11.62 -15.03 -26.04
N LYS A 54 -10.94 -14.27 -26.90
CA LYS A 54 -9.76 -13.49 -26.51
C LYS A 54 -10.10 -12.42 -25.48
N THR A 55 -11.22 -11.72 -25.64
CA THR A 55 -11.65 -10.69 -24.69
C THR A 55 -11.89 -11.29 -23.30
N GLN A 56 -12.57 -12.44 -23.19
CA GLN A 56 -12.78 -13.12 -21.91
C GLN A 56 -11.46 -13.58 -21.27
N GLU A 57 -10.54 -14.14 -22.06
CA GLU A 57 -9.21 -14.52 -21.59
C GLU A 57 -8.42 -13.30 -21.07
N ASN A 58 -8.46 -12.18 -21.79
CA ASN A 58 -7.80 -10.94 -21.41
C ASN A 58 -8.40 -10.32 -20.15
N TYR A 59 -9.73 -10.30 -19.98
CA TYR A 59 -10.38 -9.88 -18.73
C TYR A 59 -9.86 -10.66 -17.52
N SER A 60 -9.78 -11.99 -17.66
CA SER A 60 -9.27 -12.86 -16.59
C SER A 60 -7.80 -12.57 -16.27
N MET A 61 -6.94 -12.42 -17.30
CA MET A 61 -5.52 -12.15 -17.12
C MET A 61 -5.25 -10.77 -16.49
N VAL A 62 -5.88 -9.71 -17.01
CA VAL A 62 -5.71 -8.35 -16.50
C VAL A 62 -6.28 -8.24 -15.09
N GLY A 63 -7.46 -8.83 -14.84
CA GLY A 63 -8.07 -8.87 -13.51
C GLY A 63 -7.19 -9.56 -12.46
N LEU A 64 -6.60 -10.71 -12.80
CA LEU A 64 -5.67 -11.42 -11.93
C LEU A 64 -4.42 -10.58 -11.63
N ASN A 65 -3.81 -9.98 -12.65
CA ASN A 65 -2.63 -9.13 -12.47
C ASN A 65 -2.93 -7.93 -11.56
N CYS A 66 -4.11 -7.31 -11.72
CA CYS A 66 -4.54 -6.19 -10.89
C CYS A 66 -4.73 -6.61 -9.42
N LEU A 67 -5.35 -7.78 -9.17
CA LEU A 67 -5.52 -8.31 -7.82
C LEU A 67 -4.20 -8.70 -7.15
N ILE A 68 -3.27 -9.29 -7.90
CA ILE A 68 -1.92 -9.61 -7.39
C ILE A 68 -1.17 -8.33 -7.04
N ALA A 69 -1.21 -7.32 -7.93
CA ALA A 69 -0.61 -6.02 -7.67
C ALA A 69 -1.19 -5.39 -6.40
N ALA A 70 -2.52 -5.37 -6.25
CA ALA A 70 -3.18 -4.90 -5.03
C ALA A 70 -2.68 -5.64 -3.78
N GLY A 71 -2.53 -6.97 -3.86
CA GLY A 71 -1.95 -7.78 -2.78
C GLY A 71 -0.52 -7.36 -2.40
N ILE A 72 0.35 -7.11 -3.39
CA ILE A 72 1.72 -6.64 -3.17
C ILE A 72 1.72 -5.27 -2.48
N TYR A 73 0.86 -4.34 -2.91
CA TYR A 73 0.74 -3.03 -2.27
C TYR A 73 0.30 -3.13 -0.80
N VAL A 74 -0.66 -4.00 -0.49
CA VAL A 74 -1.09 -4.26 0.90
C VAL A 74 0.08 -4.80 1.73
N VAL A 75 0.85 -5.76 1.21
CA VAL A 75 2.03 -6.30 1.90
C VAL A 75 3.07 -5.20 2.15
N MET A 76 3.36 -4.35 1.17
CA MET A 76 4.29 -3.24 1.32
C MET A 76 3.84 -2.24 2.39
N ILE A 77 2.55 -1.90 2.44
CA ILE A 77 1.99 -1.03 3.48
C ILE A 77 2.15 -1.66 4.87
N LEU A 78 1.88 -2.96 5.01
CA LEU A 78 2.07 -3.68 6.27
C LEU A 78 3.54 -3.68 6.71
N LEU A 79 4.47 -3.94 5.77
CA LEU A 79 5.91 -3.90 6.06
C LEU A 79 6.36 -2.50 6.46
N SER A 80 5.94 -1.46 5.74
CA SER A 80 6.21 -0.07 6.09
C SER A 80 5.66 0.30 7.47
N TRP A 81 4.42 -0.12 7.78
CA TRP A 81 3.81 0.10 9.09
C TRP A 81 4.58 -0.60 10.22
N LEU A 82 4.98 -1.86 10.03
CA LEU A 82 5.81 -2.59 10.99
C LEU A 82 7.17 -1.91 11.19
N CYS A 83 7.82 -1.45 10.12
CA CYS A 83 9.07 -0.70 10.19
C CYS A 83 8.92 0.61 10.97
N MET A 84 7.88 1.40 10.69
CA MET A 84 7.58 2.64 11.42
C MET A 84 7.30 2.37 12.90
N HIS A 85 6.50 1.34 13.21
CA HIS A 85 6.18 0.97 14.58
C HIS A 85 7.44 0.52 15.35
N GLN A 86 8.33 -0.25 14.71
CA GLN A 86 9.62 -0.62 15.31
C GLN A 86 10.53 0.59 15.53
N ALA A 87 10.58 1.53 14.58
CA ALA A 87 11.34 2.77 14.73
C ALA A 87 10.86 3.61 15.92
N GLN A 88 9.54 3.80 16.05
CA GLN A 88 8.94 4.49 17.20
C GLN A 88 9.27 3.81 18.52
N ARG A 89 9.23 2.47 18.57
CA ARG A 89 9.63 1.71 19.77
C ARG A 89 11.09 1.95 20.14
N LYS A 90 12.00 2.06 19.17
CA LYS A 90 13.42 2.35 19.43
C LYS A 90 13.61 3.75 20.02
N GLU A 91 12.94 4.76 19.47
CA GLU A 91 13.00 6.13 19.99
C GLU A 91 12.47 6.24 21.43
N LEU A 92 11.36 5.54 21.73
CA LEU A 92 10.81 5.50 23.09
C LEU A 92 11.75 4.83 24.09
N MET A 93 12.42 3.74 23.69
CA MET A 93 13.39 3.05 24.56
C MET A 93 14.65 3.90 24.78
N GLN A 94 15.10 4.67 23.77
CA GLN A 94 16.21 5.61 23.92
C GLN A 94 15.86 6.76 24.85
N ARG A 95 14.64 7.32 24.76
CA ARG A 95 14.16 8.35 25.70
C ARG A 95 14.15 7.84 27.14
N LYS A 96 13.55 6.67 27.39
CA LYS A 96 13.54 6.06 28.74
C LYS A 96 14.94 5.83 29.29
N LYS A 97 15.86 5.32 28.46
CA LYS A 97 17.25 5.14 28.88
C LYS A 97 17.91 6.46 29.30
N SER A 98 17.67 7.54 28.54
CA SER A 98 18.14 8.88 28.91
C SER A 98 17.57 9.33 30.25
N ASP A 99 16.27 9.11 30.48
CA ASP A 99 15.60 9.49 31.74
C ASP A 99 16.13 8.67 32.94
N ASP A 100 16.40 7.37 32.74
CA ASP A 100 16.96 6.47 33.76
C ASP A 100 18.39 6.88 34.13
N ASP A 101 19.22 7.23 33.13
CA ASP A 101 20.59 7.70 33.32
C ASP A 101 20.62 9.06 34.06
N GLU A 102 19.67 9.95 33.75
CA GLU A 102 19.52 11.26 34.42
C GLU A 102 19.05 11.10 35.88
N TRP A 103 18.03 10.26 36.12
CA TRP A 103 17.55 9.92 37.46
C TRP A 103 18.66 9.32 38.33
N TYR A 104 19.48 8.43 37.76
CA TYR A 104 20.60 7.80 38.46
C TYR A 104 21.67 8.83 38.87
N CYS A 105 21.99 9.79 38.00
CA CYS A 105 22.96 10.84 38.29
C CYS A 105 22.47 11.82 39.37
N GLU A 106 21.20 12.23 39.33
CA GLU A 106 20.62 13.12 40.34
C GLU A 106 20.65 12.45 41.72
N ASN A 107 20.17 11.20 41.80
CA ASN A 107 20.08 10.50 43.07
C ASN A 107 21.46 10.24 43.70
N LYS A 108 22.48 9.94 42.88
CA LYS A 108 23.85 9.75 43.37
C LYS A 108 24.45 11.03 43.96
N SER A 109 24.13 12.21 43.41
CA SER A 109 24.63 13.49 43.93
C SER A 109 24.06 13.86 45.30
N LYS A 110 22.86 13.38 45.63
CA LYS A 110 22.22 13.60 46.95
C LYS A 110 22.82 12.74 48.07
N VAL A 111 23.57 11.69 47.73
CA VAL A 111 24.13 10.72 48.69
C VAL A 111 25.60 11.02 49.04
N ILE A 112 26.26 11.89 48.26
CA ILE A 112 27.66 12.32 48.45
C ILE A 112 27.66 13.70 49.12
#